data_AF-A0A285Q7J3-F1
#
_entry.id   AF-A0A285Q7J3-F1
#
_cell.length_a   1.000
_cell.length_b   1.000
_cell.length_c   1.000
_cell.angle_alpha   90.00
_cell.angle_beta   90.00
_cell.angle_gamma   90.00
#
_symmetry.space_group_name_H-M   'P 1'
#
loop_
_entity.id
_entity.type
_entity.pdbx_description
1 polymer ?
#
loop_
_entity_poly.entity_id
_entity_poly.type
_entity_poly.pdbx_seq_one_letter_code
_entity_poly.pdbx_strand_id
1 'polypeptide(L)' 'MEQLLYLLSLCLLVACLWAVISGKLFLGGQIVERDSERASFYLGLSAYIVIAVFAILLGLLVLAGKFGWI' A
#
# COMPACT_ATOMS: atom_id res chain seq x y z
N MET A 1 12.13 13.68 10.38
CA MET A 1 10.78 13.09 10.27
C MET A 1 10.42 12.76 8.84
N GLU A 2 10.64 13.65 7.87
CA GLU A 2 10.27 13.40 6.46
C GLU A 2 10.91 12.15 5.84
N GLN A 3 12.21 11.92 6.08
CA GLN A 3 12.90 10.71 5.63
C GLN A 3 12.27 9.42 6.21
N LEU A 4 11.80 9.45 7.46
CA LEU A 4 11.13 8.30 8.09
C LEU A 4 9.78 8.02 7.43
N LEU A 5 9.00 9.08 7.16
CA LEU A 5 7.71 8.96 6.47
C LEU A 5 7.86 8.50 5.02
N TYR A 6 8.90 8.97 4.35
CA TYR A 6 9.25 8.50 3.01
C TYR A 6 9.62 7.01 3.02
N LEU A 7 10.49 6.59 3.95
CA LEU A 7 10.86 5.18 4.11
C LEU A 7 9.63 4.31 4.42
N LEU A 8 8.75 4.78 5.31
CA LEU A 8 7.48 4.11 5.63
C LEU A 8 6.61 3.95 4.37
N SER A 9 6.48 4.99 3.56
CA SER A 9 5.70 4.94 2.32
C SER A 9 6.26 3.92 1.32
N LEU A 10 7.59 3.80 1.25
CA LEU A 10 8.27 2.84 0.39
C LEU A 10 8.07 1.40 0.89
N CYS A 11 8.19 1.16 2.20
CA CYS A 11 7.87 -0.15 2.80
C CYS A 11 6.41 -0.56 2.54
N LEU A 12 5.48 0.38 2.66
CA LEU A 12 4.08 0.15 2.36
C LEU A 12 3.86 -0.19 0.88
N LEU A 13 4.51 0.52 -0.06
CA LEU A 13 4.44 0.17 -1.48
C LEU A 13 4.93 -1.25 -1.77
N VAL A 14 6.02 -1.68 -1.13
CA VAL A 14 6.52 -3.06 -1.25
C VAL A 14 5.50 -4.07 -0.69
N ALA A 15 4.91 -3.79 0.47
CA ALA A 15 3.85 -4.63 1.05
C ALA A 15 2.61 -4.69 0.14
N CYS A 16 2.27 -3.59 -0.53
CA CYS A 16 1.17 -3.53 -1.49
C CYS A 16 1.43 -4.45 -2.70
N LEU A 17 2.63 -4.41 -3.27
CA LEU A 17 3.01 -5.27 -4.39
C LEU A 17 2.91 -6.75 -4.00
N TRP A 18 3.41 -7.09 -2.82
CA TRP A 18 3.33 -8.45 -2.30
C TRP A 18 1.87 -8.88 -2.11
N ALA A 19 1.01 -8.03 -1.55
CA ALA A 19 -0.41 -8.32 -1.37
C ALA A 19 -1.14 -8.54 -2.71
N VAL A 20 -0.86 -7.75 -3.75
CA VAL A 20 -1.45 -7.95 -5.09
C VAL A 20 -1.04 -9.30 -5.68
N ILE A 21 0.25 -9.66 -5.57
CA ILE A 21 0.76 -10.94 -6.08
C ILE A 21 0.11 -12.10 -5.34
N SER A 22 0.09 -12.06 -4.00
CA SER A 22 -0.56 -13.07 -3.17
C SER A 22 -2.05 -13.23 -3.51
N GLY A 23 -2.77 -12.12 -3.67
CA GLY A 23 -4.18 -12.15 -4.08
C GLY A 23 -4.40 -12.84 -5.43
N LYS A 24 -3.55 -12.54 -6.42
CA LYS A 24 -3.61 -13.20 -7.74
C LYS A 24 -3.28 -14.69 -7.68
N LEU A 25 -2.34 -15.09 -6.83
CA LEU A 25 -1.99 -16.50 -6.63
C LEU A 25 -3.18 -17.29 -6.07
N PHE A 26 -3.84 -16.78 -5.03
CA PHE A 26 -5.03 -17.40 -4.45
C PHE A 26 -6.24 -17.39 -5.39
N LEU A 27 -6.39 -16.39 -6.28
CA LEU A 27 -7.41 -16.41 -7.33
C LEU A 27 -7.14 -17.45 -8.41
N GLY A 28 -5.88 -17.57 -8.82
CA GLY A 28 -5.48 -18.40 -9.95
C GLY A 28 -5.49 -19.90 -9.64
N GLY A 29 -5.20 -20.31 -8.41
CA GLY A 29 -5.24 -21.72 -8.01
C GLY A 29 -4.12 -22.60 -8.60
N GLN A 30 -3.11 -22.00 -9.25
CA GLN A 30 -2.08 -22.74 -9.99
C GLN A 30 -0.92 -23.22 -9.11
N ILE A 31 -0.51 -22.39 -8.13
CA ILE A 31 0.64 -22.65 -7.23
C ILE A 31 0.17 -22.97 -5.80
N VAL A 32 -0.99 -22.43 -5.43
CA VAL A 32 -1.66 -22.64 -4.14
C VAL A 32 -3.11 -23.02 -4.41
N GLU A 33 -3.76 -23.71 -3.48
CA GLU A 33 -5.19 -23.99 -3.58
C GLU A 33 -5.97 -22.69 -3.78
N ARG A 34 -6.94 -22.75 -4.69
CA ARG A 34 -7.79 -21.60 -5.00
C ARG A 34 -8.62 -21.24 -3.78
N ASP A 35 -8.47 -20.00 -3.31
CA ASP A 35 -9.17 -19.49 -2.15
C ASP A 35 -9.64 -18.06 -2.44
N SER A 36 -10.93 -17.91 -2.73
CA SER A 36 -11.53 -16.61 -3.04
C SER A 36 -11.54 -15.66 -1.86
N GLU A 37 -11.63 -16.19 -0.64
CA GLU A 37 -11.68 -15.38 0.58
C GLU A 37 -10.31 -14.76 0.84
N ARG A 38 -9.24 -15.58 0.84
CA ARG A 38 -7.85 -15.08 0.96
C ARG A 38 -7.48 -14.16 -0.18
N ALA A 39 -7.88 -14.48 -1.41
CA ALA A 39 -7.71 -13.60 -2.54
C ALA A 39 -8.31 -12.22 -2.31
N SER A 40 -9.57 -12.16 -1.89
CA SER A 40 -10.26 -10.90 -1.61
C SER A 40 -9.61 -10.14 -0.45
N PHE A 41 -9.14 -10.85 0.58
CA PHE A 41 -8.41 -10.26 1.69
C PHE A 41 -7.12 -9.58 1.24
N TYR A 42 -6.27 -10.26 0.49
CA TYR A 42 -4.98 -9.69 0.04
C TYR A 42 -5.18 -8.56 -0.98
N LEU A 43 -6.15 -8.68 -1.88
CA LEU A 43 -6.49 -7.59 -2.80
C LEU A 43 -7.07 -6.39 -2.06
N GLY A 44 -7.96 -6.62 -1.08
CA GLY A 44 -8.49 -5.57 -0.22
C GLY A 44 -7.39 -4.87 0.60
N LEU A 45 -6.46 -5.65 1.16
CA LEU A 45 -5.30 -5.14 1.87
C LEU A 45 -4.45 -4.23 0.98
N SER A 46 -4.24 -4.61 -0.29
CA SER A 46 -3.50 -3.76 -1.24
C SER A 46 -4.19 -2.40 -1.45
N ALA A 47 -5.53 -2.36 -1.55
CA ALA A 47 -6.27 -1.11 -1.69
C ALA A 47 -6.13 -0.22 -0.46
N TYR A 48 -6.21 -0.79 0.74
CA TYR A 48 -5.98 -0.06 2.00
C TYR A 48 -4.57 0.52 2.08
N ILE A 49 -3.56 -0.25 1.67
CA ILE A 49 -2.17 0.21 1.69
C ILE A 49 -1.97 1.39 0.73
N VAL A 50 -2.56 1.35 -0.47
CA VAL A 50 -2.51 2.49 -1.41
C VAL A 50 -3.10 3.75 -0.79
N ILE A 51 -4.24 3.63 -0.12
CA ILE A 51 -4.89 4.77 0.57
C ILE A 51 -3.98 5.31 1.68
N ALA A 52 -3.35 4.43 2.47
CA ALA A 52 -2.43 4.82 3.54
C ALA A 52 -1.19 5.55 3.00
N VAL A 53 -0.58 5.04 1.91
CA VAL A 53 0.55 5.70 1.24
C VAL A 53 0.13 7.08 0.74
N PHE A 54 -1.04 7.20 0.10
CA PHE A 54 -1.54 8.47 -0.40
C PHE A 54 -1.75 9.48 0.74
N ALA A 55 -2.30 9.05 1.87
CA ALA A 55 -2.47 9.91 3.05
C ALA A 55 -1.13 10.41 3.60
N ILE A 56 -0.10 9.56 3.65
CA ILE A 56 1.26 9.95 4.07
C ILE A 56 1.85 10.98 3.12
N LEU A 57 1.76 10.75 1.81
CA LEU A 57 2.30 11.66 0.79
C LEU A 57 1.57 13.01 0.79
N LEU A 58 0.24 13.01 0.94
CA LEU A 58 -0.53 14.24 1.11
C LEU A 58 -0.12 14.99 2.38
N GLY A 59 0.06 14.28 3.49
CA GLY A 59 0.55 14.86 4.74
C GLY A 59 1.94 15.51 4.58
N LEU A 60 2.84 14.84 3.86
CA LEU A 60 4.15 15.39 3.52
C LEU A 60 4.05 16.64 2.63
N LEU A 61 3.18 16.62 1.62
CA LEU A 61 2.95 17.78 0.75
C LEU A 61 2.44 18.99 1.55
N VAL A 62 1.49 18.77 2.45
CA VAL A 62 0.95 19.84 3.32
C VAL A 62 2.01 20.37 4.28
N LEU A 63 2.85 19.50 4.86
CA LEU A 63 3.96 19.90 5.72
C LEU A 63 5.02 20.70 4.95
N ALA A 64 5.34 20.28 3.72
CA ALA A 64 6.26 21.00 2.85
C ALA A 64 5.70 22.36 2.40
N GLY A 65 4.39 22.43 2.11
CA GLY A 65 3.69 23.67 1.74
C GLY A 65 3.53 24.68 2.88
N LYS A 66 3.69 24.25 4.14
CA LYS A 66 3.58 25.09 5.34
C LYS A 66 4.71 26.13 5.52
N PHE A 67 5.73 26.11 4.66
CA PHE A 67 6.76 27.16 4.58
C PHE A 67 6.59 28.13 3.38
N GLY A 68 5.54 27.98 2.56
CA GLY A 68 5.44 28.69 1.27
C GLY A 68 4.16 29.48 0.99
N TRP A 69 3.19 29.53 1.90
CA TRP A 69 1.93 30.26 1.68
C TRP A 69 1.40 30.95 2.95
N ILE A 70 2.28 31.70 3.63
CA ILE A 70 1.91 32.79 4.56
C ILE A 70 2.84 33.97 4.29
#